data_AF-A0A2X3JET3-F1
#
_entry.id   AF-A0A2X3JET3-F1
#
_cell.length_a   1.000
_cell.length_b   1.000
_cell.length_c   1.000
_cell.angle_alpha   90.00
_cell.angle_beta   90.00
_cell.angle_gamma   90.00
#
_symmetry.space_group_name_H-M   'P 1'
#
loop_
_entity.id
_entity.type
_entity.pdbx_description
1 polymer ?
#
loop_
_entity_poly.entity_id
_entity_poly.type
_entity_poly.pdbx_seq_one_letter_code
_entity_poly.pdbx_strand_id
1 'polypeptide(L)'
;MTPKQRDKLEKWLNSTVLPLGGAGMKLDIIYVGSILHYDSVLSRTMKNPSWNARRFQAIPAWPENMDLWDEWEELLRTKGKAAAKAYYRRREKAMLRGARVSWAARPLLELMLIRVAGWHPRVRRGIPERSGERRERHLPRVHSLLG
;
A
#
# COMPACT_ATOMS: atom_id res chain seq x y z
N MET A 1 5.24 16.75 12.45
CA MET A 1 3.93 17.18 12.96
C MET A 1 4.01 17.29 14.47
N THR A 2 3.69 18.45 15.04
CA THR A 2 3.77 18.66 16.49
C THR A 2 2.58 18.02 17.20
N PRO A 3 2.65 17.69 18.51
CA PRO A 3 1.52 17.17 19.26
C PRO A 3 0.27 18.05 19.15
N LYS A 4 0.43 19.37 19.33
CA LYS A 4 -0.64 20.36 19.22
C LYS A 4 -1.36 20.33 17.86
N GLN A 5 -0.62 20.09 16.78
CA GLN A 5 -1.22 19.94 15.45
C GLN A 5 -2.06 18.66 15.34
N ARG A 6 -1.65 17.57 16.00
CA ARG A 6 -2.41 16.31 16.03
C ARG A 6 -3.69 16.47 16.83
N ASP A 7 -3.63 17.12 17.98
CA ASP A 7 -4.80 17.38 18.82
C ASP A 7 -5.81 18.27 18.11
N LYS A 8 -5.35 19.30 17.39
CA LYS A 8 -6.22 20.17 16.58
C LYS A 8 -6.92 19.37 15.47
N LEU A 9 -6.19 18.49 14.78
CA LEU A 9 -6.75 17.66 13.71
C LEU A 9 -7.76 16.65 14.25
N GLU A 10 -7.46 16.00 15.37
CA GLU A 10 -8.38 15.07 16.03
C GLU A 10 -9.66 15.78 16.49
N LYS A 11 -9.53 16.96 17.11
CA LYS A 11 -10.69 17.76 17.52
C LYS A 11 -11.58 18.10 16.34
N TRP A 12 -10.99 18.57 15.24
CA TRP A 12 -11.73 18.89 14.02
C TRP A 12 -12.45 17.66 13.44
N LEU A 13 -11.78 16.50 13.38
CA LEU A 13 -12.39 15.25 12.91
C LEU A 13 -13.64 14.90 13.73
N ASN A 14 -13.52 14.94 15.06
CA ASN A 14 -14.59 14.56 15.97
C ASN A 14 -15.75 15.56 16.00
N SER A 15 -15.48 16.86 15.90
CA SER A 15 -16.53 17.89 15.95
C SER A 15 -17.22 18.15 14.63
N THR A 16 -16.54 17.89 13.52
CA THR A 16 -16.99 18.36 12.20
C THR A 16 -17.33 17.23 11.24
N VAL A 17 -16.61 16.11 11.28
CA VAL A 17 -16.81 15.01 10.32
C VAL A 17 -17.75 13.95 10.87
N LEU A 18 -17.51 13.46 12.09
CA LEU A 18 -18.33 12.40 12.69
C LEU A 18 -19.81 12.82 12.89
N PRO A 19 -20.12 14.07 13.27
CA PRO A 19 -21.51 14.50 13.46
C PRO A 19 -22.28 14.77 12.16
N LEU A 20 -21.67 14.63 10.98
CA LEU A 20 -22.36 14.80 9.69
C LEU A 20 -23.44 13.74 9.47
N GLY A 21 -23.36 12.60 10.16
CA GLY A 21 -24.45 11.64 10.25
C GLY A 21 -25.50 12.17 11.21
N GLY A 22 -26.36 13.08 10.74
CA GLY A 22 -27.48 13.60 11.52
C GLY A 22 -28.35 12.48 12.11
N ALA A 23 -29.13 12.78 13.16
CA ALA A 23 -30.01 11.80 13.79
C ALA A 23 -30.97 11.18 12.77
N GLY A 24 -30.87 9.86 12.55
CA GLY A 24 -31.68 9.11 11.58
C GLY A 24 -31.05 8.95 10.19
N MET A 25 -29.88 9.54 9.92
CA MET A 25 -29.14 9.33 8.67
C MET A 25 -28.11 8.21 8.81
N LYS A 26 -28.05 7.30 7.84
CA LYS A 26 -27.02 6.26 7.79
C LYS A 26 -25.72 6.87 7.25
N LEU A 27 -24.68 6.89 8.08
CA LEU A 27 -23.33 7.32 7.71
C LEU A 27 -22.33 6.19 8.01
N ASP A 28 -21.67 5.71 6.96
CA ASP A 28 -20.56 4.75 7.07
C ASP A 28 -19.23 5.48 6.86
N ILE A 29 -18.34 5.47 7.85
CA ILE A 29 -17.04 6.14 7.79
C ILE A 29 -15.93 5.09 7.71
N ILE A 30 -15.14 5.15 6.63
CA ILE A 30 -13.97 4.29 6.44
C ILE A 30 -12.71 5.14 6.54
N TYR A 31 -11.95 4.96 7.61
CA TYR A 31 -10.69 5.67 7.83
C TYR A 31 -9.50 4.77 7.47
N VAL A 32 -8.84 5.06 6.34
CA VAL A 32 -7.69 4.29 5.82
C VAL A 32 -6.44 5.15 5.80
N GLY A 33 -5.31 4.60 6.24
CA GLY A 33 -4.01 5.27 6.16
C GLY A 33 -2.85 4.40 6.61
N SER A 34 -1.63 4.88 6.40
CA SER A 34 -0.42 4.26 6.94
C SER A 34 -0.05 4.90 8.28
N ILE A 35 0.25 4.08 9.28
CA ILE A 35 0.68 4.57 10.59
C ILE A 35 2.19 4.83 10.54
N LEU A 36 2.56 6.11 10.46
CA LEU A 36 3.96 6.54 10.55
C LEU A 36 4.41 6.86 11.98
N HIS A 37 3.45 7.08 12.88
CA HIS A 37 3.72 7.46 14.26
C HIS A 37 2.70 6.84 15.22
N TYR A 38 3.17 6.43 16.40
CA TYR A 38 2.36 5.78 17.43
C TYR A 38 1.23 6.66 17.97
N ASP A 39 1.42 7.97 17.89
CA ASP A 39 0.48 9.01 18.31
C ASP A 39 -0.24 9.69 17.13
N SER A 40 -0.23 9.10 15.93
CA SER A 40 -1.02 9.63 14.82
C SER A 40 -2.52 9.59 15.14
N VAL A 41 -3.30 10.52 14.57
CA VAL A 41 -4.77 10.55 14.78
C VAL A 41 -5.39 9.20 14.43
N LEU A 42 -4.99 8.58 13.31
CA LEU A 42 -5.40 7.22 12.97
C LEU A 42 -5.05 6.19 14.06
N SER A 43 -3.84 6.24 14.63
CA SER A 43 -3.45 5.36 15.74
C SER A 43 -4.31 5.56 16.99
N ARG A 44 -4.68 6.81 17.30
CA ARG A 44 -5.61 7.12 18.40
C ARG A 44 -7.01 6.59 18.10
N THR A 45 -7.53 6.81 16.89
CA THR A 45 -8.81 6.27 16.44
C THR A 45 -8.85 4.74 16.53
N MET A 46 -7.76 4.05 16.16
CA MET A 46 -7.69 2.59 16.28
C MET A 46 -7.66 2.06 17.71
N LYS A 47 -7.26 2.88 18.70
CA LYS A 47 -7.31 2.51 20.12
C LYS A 47 -8.68 2.75 20.74
N ASN A 48 -9.55 3.53 20.08
CA ASN A 48 -10.89 3.81 20.56
C ASN A 48 -11.80 2.58 20.35
N PRO A 49 -12.40 2.00 21.42
CA PRO A 49 -13.28 0.83 21.31
C PRO A 49 -14.52 1.02 20.44
N SER A 50 -14.96 2.26 20.23
CA SER A 50 -16.11 2.57 19.36
C SER A 50 -15.82 2.38 17.87
N TRP A 51 -14.56 2.13 17.49
CA TRP A 51 -14.15 1.90 16.10
C TRP A 51 -13.77 0.44 15.85
N ASN A 52 -14.26 -0.12 14.75
CA ASN A 52 -13.81 -1.43 14.27
C ASN A 52 -12.49 -1.26 13.47
N ALA A 53 -11.36 -1.44 14.15
CA ALA A 53 -10.04 -1.19 13.59
C ALA A 53 -9.29 -2.50 13.27
N ARG A 54 -8.60 -2.54 12.12
CA ARG A 54 -7.68 -3.65 11.73
C ARG A 54 -6.36 -3.11 11.21
N ARG A 55 -5.26 -3.75 11.59
CA ARG A 55 -3.91 -3.46 11.05
C ARG A 55 -3.58 -4.47 9.96
N PHE A 56 -3.04 -3.96 8.85
CA PHE A 56 -2.56 -4.78 7.74
C PHE A 56 -1.05 -4.61 7.62
N GLN A 57 -0.33 -5.73 7.64
CA GLN A 57 1.12 -5.76 7.48
C GLN A 57 1.45 -6.51 6.19
N ALA A 58 2.46 -6.05 5.44
CA ALA A 58 2.93 -6.76 4.23
C ALA A 58 3.51 -8.14 4.59
N ILE A 59 4.22 -8.21 5.73
CA ILE A 59 4.81 -9.42 6.29
C ILE A 59 4.20 -9.63 7.69
N PRO A 60 3.09 -10.37 7.81
CA PRO A 60 2.52 -10.70 9.12
C PRO A 60 3.40 -11.62 9.98
N ALA A 61 4.27 -12.44 9.37
CA ALA A 61 5.26 -13.25 10.08
C ALA A 61 6.58 -13.25 9.30
N TRP A 62 7.66 -12.84 9.98
CA TRP A 62 9.00 -12.87 9.42
C TRP A 62 9.51 -14.31 9.27
N PRO A 63 10.40 -14.60 8.30
CA PRO A 63 11.03 -15.90 8.18
C PRO A 63 11.87 -16.22 9.43
N GLU A 64 11.99 -17.51 9.74
CA GLU A 64 12.77 -17.98 10.88
C GLU A 64 14.27 -17.69 10.70
N ASN A 65 14.78 -17.82 9.47
CA ASN A 65 16.20 -17.68 9.16
C ASN A 65 16.53 -16.28 8.63
N MET A 66 16.39 -15.25 9.47
CA MET A 66 16.72 -13.87 9.08
C MET A 66 18.22 -13.68 8.78
N ASP A 67 19.10 -14.45 9.40
CA ASP A 67 20.55 -14.39 9.12
C ASP A 67 20.87 -14.68 7.64
N LEU A 68 20.12 -15.61 7.00
CA LEU A 68 20.26 -15.88 5.57
C LEU A 68 19.83 -14.70 4.70
N TRP A 69 18.88 -13.89 5.17
CA TRP A 69 18.45 -12.68 4.49
C TRP A 69 19.47 -11.55 4.64
N ASP A 70 20.14 -11.46 5.79
CA ASP A 70 21.22 -10.50 6.01
C ASP A 70 22.43 -10.83 5.12
N GLU A 71 22.84 -12.11 5.03
CA GLU A 71 23.86 -12.56 4.07
C GLU A 71 23.47 -12.29 2.62
N TRP A 72 22.20 -12.52 2.27
CA TRP A 72 21.68 -12.26 0.93
C TRP A 72 21.71 -10.75 0.60
N GLU A 73 21.38 -9.90 1.56
CA GLU A 73 21.43 -8.44 1.42
C GLU A 73 22.87 -7.96 1.22
N GLU A 74 23.82 -8.49 1.99
CA GLU A 74 25.23 -8.18 1.84
C GLU A 74 25.75 -8.61 0.45
N LEU A 75 25.39 -9.81 -0.01
CA LEU A 75 25.71 -10.27 -1.36
C LEU A 75 25.09 -9.39 -2.45
N LEU A 76 23.86 -8.90 -2.24
CA LEU A 76 23.20 -8.00 -3.16
C LEU A 76 23.92 -6.65 -3.26
N ARG A 77 24.39 -6.11 -2.14
CA ARG A 77 25.13 -4.84 -2.07
C ARG A 77 26.54 -4.94 -2.65
N THR A 78 27.25 -6.03 -2.39
CA THR A 78 28.66 -6.21 -2.78
C THR A 78 28.85 -6.80 -4.17
N LYS A 79 28.09 -7.86 -4.52
CA LYS A 79 28.25 -8.63 -5.76
C LYS A 79 27.09 -8.45 -6.75
N GLY A 80 26.06 -7.71 -6.37
CA GLY A 80 24.94 -7.37 -7.22
C GLY A 80 23.87 -8.45 -7.36
N LYS A 81 22.87 -8.15 -8.18
CA LYS A 81 21.61 -8.92 -8.29
C LYS A 81 21.79 -10.37 -8.73
N ALA A 82 22.78 -10.66 -9.58
CA ALA A 82 23.00 -12.01 -10.09
C ALA A 82 23.47 -12.98 -8.99
N ALA A 83 24.43 -12.54 -8.17
CA ALA A 83 24.95 -13.32 -7.04
C ALA A 83 23.87 -13.57 -5.98
N ALA A 84 23.12 -12.53 -5.61
CA ALA A 84 22.00 -12.62 -4.68
C ALA A 84 20.89 -13.57 -5.19
N LYS A 85 20.56 -13.52 -6.49
CA LYS A 85 19.59 -14.44 -7.10
C LYS A 85 20.05 -15.90 -7.06
N ALA A 86 21.33 -16.16 -7.32
CA ALA A 86 21.90 -17.51 -7.23
C ALA A 86 21.92 -18.02 -5.78
N TYR A 87 22.22 -17.16 -4.82
CA TYR A 87 22.16 -17.48 -3.39
C TYR A 87 20.73 -17.86 -2.97
N TYR A 88 19.74 -17.03 -3.31
CA TYR A 88 18.33 -17.28 -3.00
C TYR A 88 17.84 -18.61 -3.58
N ARG A 89 18.09 -18.86 -4.88
CA ARG A 89 17.63 -20.10 -5.55
C ARG A 89 18.13 -21.38 -4.88
N ARG A 90 19.35 -21.36 -4.33
CA ARG A 90 19.91 -22.53 -3.64
C ARG A 90 19.32 -22.75 -2.23
N ARG A 91 18.79 -21.70 -1.61
CA ARG A 91 18.35 -21.71 -0.20
C ARG A 91 16.88 -21.33 -0.02
N GLU A 92 16.11 -21.27 -1.09
CA GLU A 92 14.74 -20.74 -1.09
C GLU A 92 13.86 -21.35 0.00
N LYS A 93 13.84 -22.69 0.13
CA LYS A 93 13.07 -23.37 1.17
C LYS A 93 13.46 -22.96 2.60
N ALA A 94 14.75 -22.74 2.85
CA ALA A 94 15.25 -22.31 4.16
C ALA A 94 14.96 -20.82 4.40
N MET A 95 15.11 -19.98 3.38
CA MET A 95 14.86 -18.54 3.46
C MET A 95 13.37 -18.19 3.60
N LEU A 96 12.47 -19.01 3.05
CA LEU A 96 11.02 -18.82 3.15
C LEU A 96 10.39 -19.50 4.39
N ARG A 97 11.16 -20.30 5.14
CA ARG A 97 10.65 -21.06 6.29
C ARG A 97 10.03 -20.14 7.34
N GLY A 98 8.79 -20.45 7.74
CA GLY A 98 8.03 -19.68 8.74
C GLY A 98 7.47 -18.34 8.24
N ALA A 99 7.86 -17.89 7.04
CA ALA A 99 7.39 -16.60 6.54
C ALA A 99 5.93 -16.63 6.11
N ARG A 100 5.21 -15.56 6.44
CA ARG A 100 3.86 -15.30 5.93
C ARG A 100 3.79 -13.90 5.36
N VAL A 101 3.21 -13.79 4.16
CA VAL A 101 2.92 -12.51 3.49
C VAL A 101 1.42 -12.30 3.40
N SER A 102 0.97 -11.04 3.37
CA SER A 102 -0.47 -10.74 3.34
C SER A 102 -1.12 -10.86 1.96
N TRP A 103 -0.32 -10.88 0.89
CA TRP A 103 -0.81 -11.00 -0.48
C TRP A 103 0.11 -11.89 -1.33
N ALA A 104 -0.42 -13.01 -1.84
CA ALA A 104 0.36 -13.99 -2.59
C ALA A 104 0.98 -13.45 -3.89
N ALA A 105 0.37 -12.42 -4.50
CA ALA A 105 0.92 -11.77 -5.69
C ALA A 105 2.20 -10.96 -5.40
N ARG A 106 2.56 -10.76 -4.12
CA ARG A 106 3.79 -10.09 -3.69
C ARG A 106 4.59 -10.99 -2.76
N PRO A 107 5.43 -11.88 -3.31
CA PRO A 107 6.20 -12.83 -2.54
C PRO A 107 7.25 -12.14 -1.66
N LEU A 108 7.74 -12.85 -0.63
CA LEU A 108 8.70 -12.31 0.32
C LEU A 108 9.95 -11.73 -0.34
N LEU A 109 10.47 -12.37 -1.38
CA LEU A 109 11.65 -11.89 -2.11
C LEU A 109 11.47 -10.46 -2.65
N GLU A 110 10.29 -10.13 -3.19
CA GLU A 110 10.01 -8.77 -3.67
C GLU A 110 9.93 -7.77 -2.53
N LEU A 111 9.34 -8.17 -1.40
CA LEU A 111 9.26 -7.33 -0.21
C LEU A 111 10.65 -7.07 0.38
N MET A 112 11.54 -8.07 0.37
CA MET A 112 12.93 -7.93 0.79
C MET A 112 13.72 -7.04 -0.16
N LEU A 113 13.54 -7.16 -1.48
CA LEU A 113 14.15 -6.23 -2.44
C LEU A 113 13.73 -4.77 -2.19
N ILE A 114 12.48 -4.53 -1.83
CA ILE A 114 11.98 -3.19 -1.49
C ILE A 114 12.54 -2.70 -0.17
N ARG A 115 12.68 -3.58 0.82
CA ARG A 115 13.36 -3.27 2.09
C ARG A 115 14.79 -2.79 1.85
N VAL A 116 15.57 -3.50 1.02
CA VAL A 116 16.95 -3.11 0.68
C VAL A 116 17.01 -1.81 -0.12
N ALA A 117 16.10 -1.61 -1.08
CA ALA A 117 16.04 -0.39 -1.87
C ALA A 117 15.65 0.86 -1.06
N GLY A 118 15.07 0.68 0.14
CA GLY A 118 14.41 1.73 0.89
C GLY A 118 13.03 2.09 0.30
N TRP A 119 12.24 2.84 1.06
CA TRP A 119 10.86 3.26 0.71
C TRP A 119 10.76 4.18 -0.53
N HIS A 120 11.86 4.41 -1.26
CA HIS A 120 11.84 5.01 -2.59
C HIS A 120 11.95 3.92 -3.67
N PRO A 121 10.86 3.21 -4.00
CA PRO A 121 10.83 2.55 -5.27
C PRO A 121 11.01 3.65 -6.32
N ARG A 122 12.11 3.60 -7.09
CA ARG A 122 12.20 4.33 -8.35
C ARG A 122 11.05 3.82 -9.21
N VAL A 123 9.90 4.49 -9.10
CA VAL A 123 8.78 4.31 -10.01
C VAL A 123 9.31 4.77 -11.35
N ARG A 124 9.81 3.84 -12.16
CA ARG A 124 9.82 4.06 -13.61
C ARG A 124 8.36 4.23 -13.97
N ARG A 125 7.93 5.48 -14.15
CA ARG A 125 6.69 5.80 -14.85
C ARG A 125 6.85 5.23 -16.26
N GLY A 126 6.38 4.00 -16.43
CA GLY A 126 6.28 3.29 -17.69
C GLY A 126 4.85 2.83 -17.85
N ILE A 127 3.91 3.77 -17.82
CA ILE A 127 2.63 3.57 -18.49
C ILE A 127 2.91 3.98 -19.94
N PRO A 128 2.87 3.08 -20.92
CA PRO A 128 2.90 3.49 -22.31
C PRO A 128 1.60 4.24 -22.57
N GLU A 129 1.73 5.54 -22.82
CA GLU A 129 0.66 6.39 -23.30
C GLU A 129 0.25 5.82 -24.68
N ARG A 130 -0.91 5.17 -24.73
CA ARG A 130 -1.53 4.80 -26.02
C ARG A 130 -1.96 6.10 -26.70
N SER A 131 -1.08 6.66 -27.50
CA SER A 131 -1.45 7.54 -28.61
C SER A 131 -2.13 6.69 -29.70
N GLY A 132 -3.31 7.11 -30.15
CA GLY A 132 -3.94 6.53 -31.34
C GLY A 132 -5.47 6.55 -31.38
N GLU A 133 -5.99 7.51 -32.13
CA GLU A 133 -7.28 7.51 -32.84
C GLU A 133 -8.59 7.39 -32.05
N ARG A 134 -9.12 8.54 -31.65
CA ARG A 134 -10.57 8.75 -31.61
C ARG A 134 -11.08 8.89 -33.04
N ARG A 135 -11.47 7.77 -33.68
CA ARG A 135 -12.27 7.82 -34.91
C ARG A 135 -13.69 8.22 -34.54
N GLU A 136 -13.98 9.50 -34.74
CA GLU A 136 -15.31 10.07 -34.67
C GLU A 136 -16.16 9.43 -35.77
N ARG A 137 -17.04 8.50 -35.37
CA ARG A 137 -18.00 7.90 -36.29
C ARG A 137 -19.05 8.96 -36.63
N HIS A 138 -18.93 9.49 -37.84
CA HIS A 138 -19.93 10.27 -38.54
C HIS A 138 -21.27 9.50 -38.54
N LEU A 139 -22.27 10.03 -37.82
CA LEU A 139 -23.66 9.60 -37.97
C LEU A 139 -24.27 10.36 -39.17
N PRO A 140 -24.89 9.70 -40.14
CA PRO A 140 -25.53 10.40 -41.24
C PRO A 140 -26.78 11.15 -40.75
N ARG A 141 -26.88 12.43 -41.11
CA ARG A 141 -28.10 13.23 -40.97
C ARG A 141 -29.18 12.66 -41.89
N VAL A 142 -30.29 12.20 -41.32
CA VAL A 142 -31.50 11.90 -42.09
C VAL A 142 -32.38 13.15 -42.09
N HIS A 143 -32.45 13.82 -43.25
CA HIS A 143 -33.52 14.75 -43.56
C HIS A 143 -34.80 13.95 -43.84
N SER A 144 -35.91 14.32 -43.21
CA SER A 144 -37.25 14.03 -43.72
C SER A 144 -38.10 15.30 -43.64
N LEU A 145 -38.55 15.72 -44.82
CA LEU A 145 -39.55 16.74 -45.08
C LEU A 145 -40.95 16.13 -45.00
N LEU A 146 -41.94 17.02 -44.81
CA LEU A 146 -43.39 16.92 -45.08
C LEU A 146 -44.29 16.53 -43.90
N GLY A 147 -45.23 17.43 -43.60
CA GLY A 147 -46.37 17.24 -42.70
C GLY A 147 -46.79 18.53 -42.03
#